data_AF-A0A3B3BQ77-F1
#
_entry.id   AF-A0A3B3BQ77-F1
#
_cell.length_a   1.000
_cell.length_b   1.000
_cell.length_c   1.000
_cell.angle_alpha   90.00
_cell.angle_beta   90.00
_cell.angle_gamma   90.00
#
_symmetry.space_group_name_H-M   'P 1'
#
loop_
_entity.id
_entity.type
_entity.pdbx_description
1 polymer ?
#
loop_
_entity_poly.entity_id
_entity_poly.type
_entity_poly.pdbx_seq_one_letter_code
_entity_poly.pdbx_strand_id
1 'polypeptide(L)'
;MGNSYAGQLKSARFEEALHNSIEASLRSSNGDPQPIFTQLYLEPEPYPANTTGKAEEDDDSDSSSPPLPYLQTPAPEGCCTLDGFCQAGKDIRLVSIATESIEVPAGFELVGAKSPSVPEHILVCAVDRRFLPDENGKNALLGFSGNCVGCGEKGFRYFTEFSNHINLKLSTQPKKQKHLKYYLVKNSQGALCKGPLICWKG
;
A
#
# COMPACT_ATOMS: atom_id res chain seq x y z
N MET A 1 15.13 43.47 -1.63
CA MET A 1 13.74 43.78 -2.03
C MET A 1 13.44 43.04 -3.32
N GLY A 2 12.43 42.15 -3.32
CA GLY A 2 11.79 41.50 -4.50
C GLY A 2 12.62 40.43 -5.22
N ASN A 3 12.13 39.26 -5.63
CA ASN A 3 10.78 38.91 -6.08
C ASN A 3 10.39 37.47 -5.72
N SER A 4 9.19 37.30 -5.16
CA SER A 4 8.50 36.02 -4.93
C SER A 4 7.19 36.03 -5.72
N TYR A 5 7.11 35.52 -6.96
CA TYR A 5 5.84 35.46 -7.72
C TYR A 5 5.76 34.35 -8.79
N ALA A 6 6.28 33.13 -8.53
CA ALA A 6 6.09 32.00 -9.46
C ALA A 6 5.25 30.84 -8.90
N GLY A 7 4.99 30.78 -7.58
CA GLY A 7 4.25 29.68 -6.95
C GLY A 7 2.80 29.99 -6.57
N GLN A 8 2.38 31.26 -6.59
CA GLN A 8 1.15 31.69 -5.91
C GLN A 8 -0.11 31.62 -6.80
N LEU A 9 0.04 31.69 -8.13
CA LEU A 9 -1.10 31.71 -9.06
C LEU A 9 -1.81 30.36 -9.22
N LYS A 10 -1.14 29.23 -8.94
CA LYS A 10 -1.75 27.88 -8.98
C LYS A 10 -2.52 27.52 -7.71
N SER A 11 -2.18 28.14 -6.58
CA SER A 11 -2.89 27.95 -5.29
C SER A 11 -4.26 28.62 -5.31
N ALA A 12 -4.33 29.87 -5.76
CA ALA A 12 -5.54 30.68 -5.63
C ALA A 12 -6.75 30.07 -6.37
N ARG A 13 -6.57 29.59 -7.61
CA ARG A 13 -7.65 28.94 -8.37
C ARG A 13 -8.10 27.62 -7.75
N PHE A 14 -7.17 26.87 -7.17
CA PHE A 14 -7.48 25.61 -6.50
C PHE A 14 -8.20 25.84 -5.16
N GLU A 15 -7.70 26.78 -4.35
CA GLU A 15 -8.33 27.17 -3.09
C GLU A 15 -9.73 27.74 -3.33
N GLU A 16 -9.93 28.53 -4.38
CA GLU A 16 -11.25 29.07 -4.75
C GLU A 16 -12.21 27.96 -5.22
N ALA A 17 -11.74 27.01 -6.03
CA ALA A 17 -12.56 25.86 -6.44
C ALA A 17 -12.91 24.96 -5.25
N LEU A 18 -11.97 24.78 -4.31
CA LEU A 18 -12.18 24.00 -3.09
C LEU A 18 -13.20 24.69 -2.17
N HIS A 19 -13.05 25.99 -1.92
CA HIS A 19 -13.98 26.77 -1.11
C HIS A 19 -15.40 26.78 -1.72
N ASN A 20 -15.51 26.95 -3.05
CA ASN A 20 -16.80 26.88 -3.74
C ASN A 20 -17.46 25.49 -3.64
N SER A 21 -16.67 24.42 -3.73
CA SER A 21 -17.18 23.05 -3.60
C SER A 21 -17.69 22.76 -2.18
N ILE A 22 -16.99 23.25 -1.15
CA ILE A 22 -17.43 23.16 0.25
C ILE A 22 -18.72 23.96 0.47
N GLU A 23 -18.81 25.19 -0.03
CA GLU A 23 -20.04 26.00 0.10
C GLU A 23 -21.22 25.37 -0.65
N ALA A 24 -21.00 24.82 -1.84
CA ALA A 24 -22.04 24.12 -2.60
C ALA A 24 -22.56 22.88 -1.86
N SER A 25 -21.65 22.14 -1.22
CA SER A 25 -22.00 20.99 -0.38
C SER A 25 -22.82 21.39 0.85
N LEU A 26 -22.45 22.50 1.52
CA LEU A 26 -23.13 22.98 2.72
C LEU A 26 -24.51 23.61 2.42
N ARG A 27 -24.72 24.12 1.20
CA ARG A 27 -26.01 24.70 0.76
C ARG A 27 -26.96 23.68 0.13
N SER A 28 -26.49 22.51 -0.29
CA SER A 28 -27.31 21.47 -0.93
C SER A 28 -27.78 20.43 0.10
N SER A 29 -29.09 20.18 0.15
CA SER A 29 -29.68 19.09 0.95
C SER A 29 -29.89 17.79 0.18
N ASN A 30 -29.34 17.64 -1.05
CA ASN A 30 -29.39 16.39 -1.81
C ASN A 30 -28.13 16.17 -2.68
N GLY A 31 -27.53 14.97 -2.55
CA GLY A 31 -26.61 14.32 -3.52
C GLY A 31 -25.15 14.81 -3.53
N ASP A 32 -24.20 13.89 -3.31
CA ASP A 32 -22.75 14.14 -3.28
C ASP A 32 -22.25 14.96 -4.48
N PRO A 33 -21.46 16.04 -4.27
CA PRO A 33 -20.88 16.80 -5.36
C PRO A 33 -19.87 15.97 -6.15
N GLN A 34 -19.75 16.25 -7.45
CA GLN A 34 -18.74 15.60 -8.28
C GLN A 34 -17.32 15.89 -7.76
N PRO A 35 -16.42 14.90 -7.78
CA PRO A 35 -15.05 15.06 -7.33
C PRO A 35 -14.33 16.09 -8.21
N ILE A 36 -13.61 17.02 -7.56
CA ILE A 36 -12.81 18.10 -8.19
C ILE A 36 -11.87 17.57 -9.27
N PHE A 37 -11.43 16.31 -9.16
CA PHE A 37 -10.62 15.62 -10.14
C PHE A 37 -11.27 15.59 -11.54
N THR A 38 -12.59 15.37 -11.62
CA THR A 38 -13.32 15.31 -12.89
C THR A 38 -13.42 16.68 -13.56
N GLN A 39 -13.52 17.76 -12.80
CA GLN A 39 -13.65 19.11 -13.36
C GLN A 39 -12.33 19.67 -13.90
N LEU A 40 -11.18 19.24 -13.34
CA LEU A 40 -9.88 19.80 -13.72
C LEU A 40 -9.12 18.96 -14.75
N TYR A 41 -9.41 17.67 -14.86
CA TYR A 41 -8.63 16.74 -15.68
C TYR A 41 -9.40 15.99 -16.78
N LEU A 42 -10.74 16.03 -16.78
CA LEU A 42 -11.56 15.23 -17.71
C LEU A 42 -12.35 16.05 -18.75
N GLU A 43 -12.18 17.38 -18.82
CA GLU A 43 -12.69 18.15 -19.96
C GLU A 43 -11.80 17.93 -21.20
N PRO A 44 -12.33 17.39 -22.32
CA PRO A 44 -11.57 17.31 -23.56
C PRO A 44 -11.59 18.69 -24.24
N GLU A 45 -10.43 19.34 -24.39
CA GLU A 45 -10.34 20.51 -25.27
C GLU A 45 -10.55 20.11 -26.74
N PRO A 46 -11.34 20.86 -27.52
CA PRO A 46 -11.50 20.61 -28.95
C PRO A 46 -10.23 21.02 -29.72
N TYR A 47 -9.50 20.03 -30.21
CA TYR A 47 -8.34 20.22 -31.10
C TYR A 47 -8.76 20.85 -32.44
N PRO A 48 -8.13 21.94 -32.92
CA PRO A 48 -8.22 22.31 -34.33
C PRO A 48 -7.21 21.52 -35.16
N ALA A 49 -7.67 21.07 -36.33
CA ALA A 49 -6.93 20.22 -37.24
C ALA A 49 -5.79 20.94 -38.00
N ASN A 50 -4.72 20.17 -38.24
CA ASN A 50 -3.80 20.19 -39.39
C ASN A 50 -2.54 21.08 -39.33
N THR A 51 -1.36 20.48 -39.10
CA THR A 51 -0.31 20.30 -40.15
C THR A 51 0.94 19.57 -39.61
N THR A 52 1.21 18.40 -40.20
CA THR A 52 2.51 17.78 -40.53
C THR A 52 3.76 17.96 -39.64
N GLY A 53 4.31 16.82 -39.17
CA GLY A 53 5.74 16.49 -39.37
C GLY A 53 6.61 16.12 -38.15
N LYS A 54 7.02 14.83 -38.13
CA LYS A 54 8.29 14.25 -37.61
C LYS A 54 8.45 13.95 -36.10
N ALA A 55 8.41 12.65 -35.83
CA ALA A 55 9.41 11.78 -35.18
C ALA A 55 10.23 12.26 -33.96
N GLU A 56 10.16 11.40 -32.93
CA GLU A 56 11.21 10.97 -32.01
C GLU A 56 11.77 12.00 -31.00
N GLU A 57 11.54 11.74 -29.70
CA GLU A 57 12.62 11.42 -28.73
C GLU A 57 12.03 11.17 -27.33
N ASP A 58 12.55 10.13 -26.67
CA ASP A 58 12.37 9.78 -25.27
C ASP A 58 12.62 10.99 -24.34
N ASP A 59 11.67 11.28 -23.45
CA ASP A 59 11.93 12.08 -22.25
C ASP A 59 11.65 11.22 -21.01
N ASP A 60 12.64 10.36 -20.70
CA ASP A 60 12.82 9.76 -19.38
C ASP A 60 13.20 10.89 -18.42
N SER A 61 12.19 11.62 -17.95
CA SER A 61 12.35 12.67 -16.96
C SER A 61 12.59 12.00 -15.59
N ASP A 62 13.83 11.60 -15.35
CA ASP A 62 14.33 11.11 -14.05
C ASP A 62 14.24 12.24 -13.01
N SER A 63 13.06 12.38 -12.40
CA SER A 63 12.87 13.30 -11.28
C SER A 63 13.74 12.84 -10.12
N SER A 64 14.91 13.46 -9.98
CA SER A 64 15.87 13.28 -8.89
C SER A 64 15.37 13.84 -7.55
N SER A 65 14.06 13.77 -7.31
CA SER A 65 13.47 14.07 -6.01
C SER A 65 13.75 12.88 -5.10
N PRO A 66 14.42 13.06 -3.95
CA PRO A 66 14.52 11.97 -2.98
C PRO A 66 13.10 11.49 -2.64
N PRO A 67 12.86 10.17 -2.55
CA PRO A 67 11.53 9.67 -2.27
C PRO A 67 11.04 10.31 -0.98
N LEU A 68 9.86 10.94 -1.05
CA LEU A 68 9.27 11.57 0.13
C LEU A 68 9.20 10.53 1.26
N PRO A 69 9.64 10.89 2.48
CA PRO A 69 9.57 9.98 3.60
C PRO A 69 8.12 9.54 3.77
N TYR A 70 7.92 8.22 3.83
CA TYR A 70 6.58 7.69 4.04
C TYR A 70 6.16 8.00 5.47
N LEU A 71 5.20 8.92 5.63
CA LEU A 71 4.52 9.14 6.90
C LEU A 71 3.55 7.99 7.11
N GLN A 72 3.94 7.01 7.92
CA GLN A 72 3.01 6.00 8.42
C GLN A 72 1.87 6.69 9.14
N THR A 73 0.64 6.27 8.83
CA THR A 73 -0.53 6.67 9.60
C THR A 73 -0.26 6.32 11.06
N PRO A 74 -0.37 7.27 12.00
CA PRO A 74 -0.21 6.97 13.41
C PRO A 74 -1.15 5.84 13.80
N ALA A 75 -0.65 4.92 14.59
CA ALA A 75 -1.46 3.83 15.09
C ALA A 75 -2.57 4.42 15.98
N PRO A 76 -3.81 3.87 15.96
CA PRO A 76 -4.90 4.35 16.81
C PRO A 76 -4.49 4.41 18.29
N GLU A 77 -5.07 5.36 19.05
CA GLU A 77 -4.74 5.47 20.48
C GLU A 77 -5.04 4.15 21.22
N GLY A 78 -4.10 3.71 22.06
CA GLY A 78 -4.23 2.49 22.85
C GLY A 78 -3.89 1.18 22.13
N CYS A 79 -3.53 1.22 20.83
CA CYS A 79 -3.07 0.01 20.14
C CYS A 79 -1.57 -0.27 20.34
N CYS A 80 -1.18 -1.53 20.20
CA CYS A 80 0.21 -1.96 20.31
C CYS A 80 1.02 -1.43 19.12
N THR A 81 2.24 -0.94 19.38
CA THR A 81 3.19 -0.46 18.37
C THR A 81 4.55 -1.18 18.41
N LEU A 82 4.59 -2.31 19.12
CA LEU A 82 5.80 -3.11 19.31
C LEU A 82 6.15 -3.88 18.03
N ASP A 83 7.43 -3.87 17.67
CA ASP A 83 7.92 -4.64 16.53
C ASP A 83 7.72 -6.15 16.77
N GLY A 84 7.19 -6.85 15.78
CA GLY A 84 6.85 -8.27 15.91
C GLY A 84 5.44 -8.56 16.39
N PHE A 85 4.67 -7.53 16.75
CA PHE A 85 3.30 -7.66 17.24
C PHE A 85 2.33 -6.91 16.34
N CYS A 86 1.10 -7.41 16.19
CA CYS A 86 0.03 -6.62 15.58
C CYS A 86 -0.53 -5.57 16.54
N GLN A 87 -1.36 -4.65 16.03
CA GLN A 87 -1.99 -3.59 16.82
C GLN A 87 -2.85 -4.09 18.00
N ALA A 88 -3.34 -5.33 17.96
CA ALA A 88 -4.02 -5.96 19.09
C ALA A 88 -3.07 -6.56 20.16
N GLY A 89 -1.75 -6.38 20.01
CA GLY A 89 -0.74 -6.88 20.94
C GLY A 89 -0.45 -8.38 20.82
N LYS A 90 -0.86 -9.03 19.73
CA LYS A 90 -0.56 -10.44 19.48
C LYS A 90 0.77 -10.59 18.75
N ASP A 91 1.62 -11.47 19.26
CA ASP A 91 2.91 -11.79 18.66
C ASP A 91 2.67 -12.54 17.34
N ILE A 92 3.22 -12.00 16.26
CA ILE A 92 3.08 -12.56 14.92
C ILE A 92 4.41 -13.05 14.36
N ARG A 93 5.45 -13.12 15.19
CA ARG A 93 6.74 -13.66 14.78
C ARG A 93 6.61 -15.16 14.52
N LEU A 94 7.27 -15.63 13.45
CA LEU A 94 7.28 -17.04 13.06
C LEU A 94 7.70 -17.96 14.21
N VAL A 95 8.67 -17.54 15.02
CA VAL A 95 9.15 -18.32 16.18
C VAL A 95 8.08 -18.53 17.25
N SER A 96 7.14 -17.59 17.40
CA SER A 96 6.05 -17.68 18.37
C SER A 96 4.87 -18.47 17.77
N ILE A 97 4.59 -18.22 16.49
CA ILE A 97 3.48 -18.83 15.77
C ILE A 97 3.76 -20.29 15.33
N ALA A 98 5.04 -20.71 15.25
CA ALA A 98 5.43 -22.00 14.67
C ALA A 98 4.70 -23.21 15.26
N THR A 99 4.34 -23.16 16.55
CA THR A 99 3.67 -24.24 17.27
C THR A 99 2.17 -24.01 17.46
N GLU A 100 1.63 -22.89 16.97
CA GLU A 100 0.21 -22.56 17.10
C GLU A 100 -0.63 -23.18 15.97
N SER A 101 -1.87 -23.56 16.29
CA SER A 101 -2.84 -24.00 15.29
C SER A 101 -3.48 -22.79 14.60
N ILE A 102 -2.94 -22.41 13.44
CA ILE A 102 -3.53 -21.34 12.61
C ILE A 102 -4.54 -21.95 11.64
N GLU A 103 -5.79 -21.47 11.70
CA GLU A 103 -6.78 -21.72 10.65
C GLU A 103 -6.57 -20.76 9.49
N VAL A 104 -6.17 -21.29 8.34
CA VAL A 104 -5.97 -20.51 7.12
C VAL A 104 -7.24 -20.62 6.27
N PRO A 105 -7.95 -19.51 5.97
CA PRO A 105 -9.13 -19.55 5.13
C PRO A 105 -8.83 -20.13 3.74
N ALA A 106 -9.82 -20.78 3.13
CA ALA A 106 -9.69 -21.30 1.78
C ALA A 106 -9.27 -20.18 0.80
N GLY A 107 -8.24 -20.45 0.02
CA GLY A 107 -7.69 -19.47 -0.93
C GLY A 107 -6.64 -18.53 -0.36
N PHE A 108 -6.31 -18.63 0.94
CA PHE A 108 -5.21 -17.88 1.56
C PHE A 108 -3.97 -18.77 1.74
N GLU A 109 -2.81 -18.15 1.69
CA GLU A 109 -1.50 -18.76 1.93
C GLU A 109 -0.80 -18.05 3.08
N LEU A 110 -0.04 -18.81 3.87
CA LEU A 110 0.83 -18.22 4.89
C LEU A 110 2.13 -17.76 4.26
N VAL A 111 2.46 -16.49 4.48
CA VAL A 111 3.66 -15.85 3.96
C VAL A 111 4.42 -15.14 5.06
N GLY A 112 5.74 -15.09 4.89
CA GLY A 112 6.68 -14.41 5.77
C GLY A 112 7.03 -13.02 5.25
N ALA A 113 6.73 -12.01 6.05
CA ALA A 113 7.16 -10.64 5.83
C ALA A 113 8.48 -10.34 6.57
N LYS A 114 9.37 -9.58 5.93
CA LYS A 114 10.61 -9.06 6.52
C LYS A 114 10.44 -7.59 6.92
N SER A 115 10.75 -7.30 8.18
CA SER A 115 10.82 -5.93 8.70
C SER A 115 12.26 -5.41 8.73
N PRO A 116 12.51 -4.16 8.29
CA PRO A 116 13.77 -3.48 8.53
C PRO A 116 14.07 -3.26 10.02
N SER A 117 13.04 -3.07 10.86
CA SER A 117 13.20 -2.82 12.30
C SER A 117 13.59 -4.06 13.12
N VAL A 118 13.25 -5.26 12.62
CA VAL A 118 13.53 -6.55 13.27
C VAL A 118 14.01 -7.58 12.23
N PRO A 119 15.22 -7.41 11.67
CA PRO A 119 15.70 -8.19 10.53
C PRO A 119 15.87 -9.68 10.83
N GLU A 120 16.12 -10.04 12.09
CA GLU A 120 16.24 -11.43 12.56
C GLU A 120 14.90 -12.17 12.56
N HIS A 121 13.78 -11.45 12.67
CA HIS A 121 12.46 -12.05 12.75
C HIS A 121 11.76 -12.11 11.38
N ILE A 122 10.81 -13.03 11.26
CA ILE A 122 9.88 -13.14 10.13
C ILE A 122 8.48 -12.97 10.71
N LEU A 123 7.70 -12.06 10.15
CA LEU A 123 6.32 -11.84 10.56
C LEU A 123 5.39 -12.69 9.71
N VAL A 124 4.53 -13.49 10.34
CA VAL A 124 3.59 -14.37 9.65
C VAL A 124 2.35 -13.59 9.25
N CYS A 125 1.94 -13.75 7.99
CA CYS A 125 0.76 -13.11 7.42
C CYS A 125 -0.04 -14.15 6.64
N ALA A 126 -1.36 -14.04 6.61
CA ALA A 126 -2.20 -14.80 5.68
C ALA A 126 -2.58 -13.89 4.52
N VAL A 127 -2.27 -14.28 3.28
CA VAL A 127 -2.51 -13.47 2.08
C VAL A 127 -3.28 -14.29 1.05
N ASP A 128 -4.28 -13.70 0.43
CA ASP A 128 -5.05 -14.37 -0.64
C ASP A 128 -4.11 -14.70 -1.80
N ARG A 129 -4.10 -15.98 -2.18
CA ARG A 129 -3.19 -16.55 -3.17
C ARG A 129 -3.26 -15.86 -4.53
N ARG A 130 -4.38 -15.23 -4.88
CA ARG A 130 -4.53 -14.49 -6.14
C ARG A 130 -3.63 -13.28 -6.22
N PHE A 131 -3.19 -12.73 -5.08
CA PHE A 131 -2.28 -11.58 -5.02
C PHE A 131 -0.82 -11.99 -4.82
N LEU A 132 -0.55 -13.30 -4.79
CA LEU A 132 0.79 -13.88 -4.74
C LEU A 132 1.14 -14.47 -6.10
N PRO A 133 2.42 -14.46 -6.50
CA PRO A 133 2.83 -15.04 -7.76
C PRO A 133 2.85 -16.57 -7.68
N ASP A 134 2.58 -17.23 -8.80
CA ASP A 134 2.80 -18.67 -8.92
C ASP A 134 4.29 -19.06 -8.82
N GLU A 135 4.59 -20.35 -8.91
CA GLU A 135 5.95 -20.89 -8.87
C GLU A 135 6.87 -20.32 -9.98
N ASN A 136 6.29 -19.83 -11.07
CA ASN A 136 7.01 -19.19 -12.18
C ASN A 136 7.18 -17.67 -12.00
N GLY A 137 6.71 -17.12 -10.87
CA GLY A 137 6.73 -15.70 -10.59
C GLY A 137 5.66 -14.89 -11.34
N LYS A 138 4.60 -15.53 -11.84
CA LYS A 138 3.56 -14.92 -12.69
C LYS A 138 2.19 -14.92 -12.02
N ASN A 139 1.20 -14.32 -12.69
CA ASN A 139 -0.24 -14.42 -12.35
C ASN A 139 -0.69 -13.81 -11.01
N ALA A 140 0.15 -12.97 -10.38
CA ALA A 140 -0.26 -12.19 -9.22
C ALA A 140 -1.13 -11.00 -9.65
N LEU A 141 -2.33 -10.89 -9.08
CA LEU A 141 -3.18 -9.70 -9.24
C LEU A 141 -2.52 -8.45 -8.63
N LEU A 142 -2.83 -7.31 -9.24
CA LEU A 142 -2.57 -5.99 -8.66
C LEU A 142 -3.42 -5.82 -7.39
N GLY A 143 -2.89 -5.08 -6.42
CA GLY A 143 -3.53 -4.89 -5.11
C GLY A 143 -3.08 -5.93 -4.07
N PHE A 144 -3.90 -6.05 -3.02
CA PHE A 144 -3.60 -6.87 -1.85
C PHE A 144 -4.90 -7.39 -1.20
N SER A 145 -4.83 -8.56 -0.58
CA SER A 145 -5.85 -9.02 0.35
C SER A 145 -5.17 -9.85 1.42
N GLY A 146 -5.20 -9.37 2.66
CA GLY A 146 -4.52 -10.01 3.78
C GLY A 146 -5.40 -10.12 5.01
N ASN A 147 -5.04 -11.07 5.88
CA ASN A 147 -5.59 -11.26 7.21
C ASN A 147 -4.45 -11.35 8.22
N CYS A 148 -4.66 -10.76 9.40
CA CYS A 148 -3.71 -10.84 10.49
C CYS A 148 -3.89 -12.17 11.22
N VAL A 149 -2.83 -12.98 11.28
CA VAL A 149 -2.88 -14.29 11.95
C VAL A 149 -2.87 -14.17 13.49
N GLY A 150 -2.38 -13.05 14.03
CA GLY A 150 -2.31 -12.85 15.47
C GLY A 150 -3.67 -12.51 16.08
N CYS A 151 -4.34 -11.48 15.56
CA CYS A 151 -5.65 -11.04 16.07
C CYS A 151 -6.85 -11.61 15.31
N GLY A 152 -6.64 -12.21 14.14
CA GLY A 152 -7.70 -12.75 13.29
C GLY A 152 -8.46 -11.71 12.47
N GLU A 153 -8.07 -10.43 12.50
CA GLU A 153 -8.69 -9.38 11.68
C GLU A 153 -8.48 -9.67 10.18
N LYS A 154 -9.54 -9.47 9.39
CA LYS A 154 -9.60 -9.93 7.99
C LYS A 154 -9.95 -8.79 7.05
N GLY A 155 -9.61 -8.98 5.78
CA GLY A 155 -10.11 -8.13 4.70
C GLY A 155 -9.32 -6.84 4.48
N PHE A 156 -8.05 -6.80 4.88
CA PHE A 156 -7.15 -5.70 4.52
C PHE A 156 -6.96 -5.67 3.00
N ARG A 157 -7.47 -4.64 2.33
CA ARG A 157 -7.46 -4.53 0.85
C ARG A 157 -6.22 -3.83 0.31
N TYR A 158 -5.50 -3.12 1.18
CA TYR A 158 -4.29 -2.40 0.82
C TYR A 158 -3.13 -2.86 1.71
N PHE A 159 -1.97 -3.06 1.08
CA PHE A 159 -0.78 -3.49 1.83
C PHE A 159 -0.31 -2.41 2.82
N THR A 160 -0.57 -1.13 2.53
CA THR A 160 -0.29 -0.01 3.43
C THR A 160 -1.04 -0.15 4.76
N GLU A 161 -2.35 -0.35 4.70
CA GLU A 161 -3.20 -0.58 5.88
C GLU A 161 -2.74 -1.80 6.67
N PHE A 162 -2.50 -2.91 5.96
CA PHE A 162 -2.04 -4.13 6.58
C PHE A 162 -0.67 -3.97 7.26
N SER A 163 0.28 -3.31 6.58
CA SER A 163 1.61 -3.06 7.13
C SER A 163 1.57 -2.23 8.40
N ASN A 164 0.68 -1.25 8.48
CA ASN A 164 0.48 -0.46 9.69
C ASN A 164 -0.14 -1.31 10.81
N HIS A 165 -1.12 -2.15 10.47
CA HIS A 165 -1.75 -3.05 11.44
C HIS A 165 -0.77 -4.04 12.07
N ILE A 166 0.16 -4.59 11.30
CA ILE A 166 1.17 -5.53 11.80
C ILE A 166 2.43 -4.84 12.36
N ASN A 167 2.38 -3.51 12.55
CA ASN A 167 3.51 -2.69 13.00
C ASN A 167 4.79 -2.90 12.17
N LEU A 168 4.63 -3.09 10.86
CA LEU A 168 5.76 -3.14 9.94
C LEU A 168 6.29 -1.72 9.74
N LYS A 169 7.35 -1.35 10.46
CA LYS A 169 7.95 -0.01 10.43
C LYS A 169 8.79 0.18 9.16
N LEU A 170 8.37 1.11 8.30
CA LEU A 170 8.95 1.31 6.97
C LEU A 170 9.35 2.76 6.75
N SER A 171 10.54 3.00 6.19
CA SER A 171 11.03 4.34 5.81
C SER A 171 10.51 4.82 4.46
N THR A 172 9.98 3.90 3.65
CA THR A 172 9.50 4.14 2.29
C THR A 172 8.09 3.59 2.12
N GLN A 173 7.40 3.99 1.06
CA GLN A 173 6.05 3.50 0.77
C GLN A 173 5.98 1.95 0.85
N PRO A 174 5.03 1.39 1.61
CA PRO A 174 4.86 -0.04 1.74
C PRO A 174 4.57 -0.70 0.40
N LYS A 175 5.49 -1.54 -0.08
CA LYS A 175 5.31 -2.37 -1.28
C LYS A 175 5.33 -3.83 -0.89
N LYS A 176 4.24 -4.57 -1.16
CA LYS A 176 4.15 -6.00 -0.79
C LYS A 176 5.32 -6.82 -1.36
N GLN A 177 5.76 -6.53 -2.59
CA GLN A 177 6.86 -7.20 -3.28
C GLN A 177 8.22 -7.00 -2.58
N LYS A 178 8.37 -5.87 -1.89
CA LYS A 178 9.58 -5.55 -1.14
C LYS A 178 9.62 -6.32 0.19
N HIS A 179 8.48 -6.55 0.83
CA HIS A 179 8.43 -7.03 2.21
C HIS A 179 7.99 -8.48 2.38
N LEU A 180 7.05 -8.98 1.55
CA LEU A 180 6.66 -10.39 1.54
C LEU A 180 7.73 -11.19 0.81
N LYS A 181 8.47 -12.04 1.54
CA LYS A 181 9.65 -12.72 1.00
C LYS A 181 9.54 -14.22 0.91
N TYR A 182 8.77 -14.86 1.78
CA TYR A 182 8.77 -16.32 1.89
C TYR A 182 7.36 -16.86 1.88
N TYR A 183 7.14 -17.98 1.20
CA TYR A 183 6.07 -18.88 1.56
C TYR A 183 6.42 -19.56 2.89
N LEU A 184 5.42 -19.89 3.69
CA LEU A 184 5.59 -20.63 4.94
C LEU A 184 4.95 -22.00 4.81
N VAL A 185 5.66 -23.02 5.29
CA VAL A 185 5.26 -24.42 5.13
C VAL A 185 5.27 -25.11 6.48
N LYS A 186 4.48 -26.16 6.65
CA LYS A 186 4.56 -27.02 7.84
C LYS A 186 5.62 -28.08 7.62
N ASN A 187 6.51 -28.26 8.59
CA ASN A 187 7.49 -29.34 8.57
C ASN A 187 6.84 -30.70 8.90
N SER A 188 7.63 -31.77 8.92
CA SER A 188 7.17 -33.12 9.27
C SER A 188 6.59 -33.25 10.68
N GLN A 189 6.93 -32.33 11.58
CA GLN A 189 6.40 -32.25 12.95
C GLN A 189 5.14 -31.36 13.03
N GLY A 190 4.64 -30.85 11.91
CA GLY A 190 3.49 -29.97 11.82
C GLY A 190 3.77 -28.51 12.19
N ALA A 191 5.00 -28.16 12.56
CA ALA A 191 5.39 -26.82 12.94
C ALA A 191 5.63 -25.93 11.72
N LEU A 192 5.18 -24.67 11.78
CA LEU A 192 5.36 -23.72 10.69
C LEU A 192 6.82 -23.27 10.60
N CYS A 193 7.41 -23.37 9.41
CA CYS A 193 8.78 -22.96 9.15
C CYS A 193 8.88 -22.14 7.85
N LYS A 194 10.06 -21.55 7.67
CA LYS A 194 10.40 -20.76 6.50
C LYS A 194 10.49 -21.66 5.27
N GLY A 195 9.65 -21.40 4.28
CA GLY A 195 9.64 -22.10 2.99
C GLY A 195 10.36 -21.34 1.87
N PRO A 196 10.02 -21.63 0.59
CA PRO A 196 10.67 -21.04 -0.57
C PRO A 196 10.44 -19.52 -0.67
N LEU A 197 11.33 -18.85 -1.39
CA LEU A 197 11.20 -17.42 -1.68
C LEU A 197 10.00 -17.15 -2.59
N ILE A 198 9.32 -16.03 -2.35
CA ILE A 198 8.30 -15.51 -3.26
C ILE A 198 9.00 -14.81 -4.42
N CYS A 199 8.85 -15.35 -5.62
CA CYS A 199 9.43 -14.80 -6.85
C CYS A 199 8.57 -13.66 -7.40
N TRP A 200 8.83 -12.43 -6.95
CA TRP A 200 8.25 -11.23 -7.56
C TRP A 200 9.01 -10.91 -8.85
N LYS A 201 8.43 -11.19 -10.01
CA LYS A 201 8.95 -10.65 -11.27
C LYS A 201 8.64 -9.15 -11.32
N GLY A 202 9.69 -8.36 -11.56
CA GLY A 202 9.63 -6.92 -11.80
C GLY A 202 9.24 -6.61 -13.23
#